data_AF-A0A7Y5XU12-F1
#
_entry.id   AF-A0A7Y5XU12-F1
#
_cell.length_a   1.000
_cell.length_b   1.000
_cell.length_c   1.000
_cell.angle_alpha   90.00
_cell.angle_beta   90.00
_cell.angle_gamma   90.00
#
_symmetry.space_group_name_H-M   'P 1'
#
loop_
_entity.id
_entity.type
_entity.pdbx_description
1 polymer ?
#
loop_
_entity_poly.entity_id
_entity_poly.type
_entity_poly.pdbx_seq_one_letter_code
_entity_poly.pdbx_strand_id
1 'polypeptide(L)'
;EEQVARGMDVDDFAPRLSFFFNAHIDFFEEIAKYRAARRIWARELRETFGAKNQKSWLMRFHTQTAGVSLTAQQPLNNIARTAIEALAGVLGGTQSLHTNSHDEALALPSEDAVRVALRTQQIIAEETGVTNTIDPLGGSYFVESLTDRMEELAYEYFRKIDELGGMVEAVKRGYPQREIADAAFELQQEYDNGTRKLVGVNSYTEGGEGEIEILRIDPALERKQIDRVQGVRARRDAAAVEAQLAELKAAAAQDDHNLMPNLLECARVHASEGEIVEALQSVFGTYTESPVF
;
A
#
# COMPACT_ATOMS: atom_id res chain seq x y z
N GLU A 1 13.83 -2.91 14.25
CA GLU A 1 14.26 -3.83 15.32
C GLU A 1 14.88 -5.10 14.77
N GLU A 2 14.16 -5.94 14.02
CA GLU A 2 14.68 -7.21 13.47
C GLU A 2 16.04 -7.12 12.75
N GLN A 3 16.21 -6.16 11.83
CA GLN A 3 17.49 -6.02 11.12
C GLN A 3 18.65 -5.63 12.05
N VAL A 4 18.37 -4.80 13.06
CA VAL A 4 19.35 -4.38 14.06
C VAL A 4 19.68 -5.55 14.99
N ALA A 5 18.68 -6.37 15.36
CA ALA A 5 18.88 -7.59 16.14
C ALA A 5 19.76 -8.62 15.39
N ARG A 6 19.69 -8.63 14.05
CA ARG A 6 20.58 -9.40 13.16
C ARG A 6 21.96 -8.76 12.95
N GLY A 7 22.27 -7.65 13.63
CA GLY A 7 23.57 -6.99 13.63
C GLY A 7 23.80 -5.98 12.50
N MET A 8 22.78 -5.58 11.74
CA MET A 8 22.91 -4.53 10.74
C MET A 8 22.86 -3.14 11.38
N ASP A 9 23.74 -2.24 10.96
CA ASP A 9 23.63 -0.82 11.32
C ASP A 9 22.37 -0.23 10.66
N VAL A 10 21.61 0.56 11.41
CA VAL A 10 20.40 1.22 10.91
C VAL A 10 20.68 2.08 9.68
N ASP A 11 21.86 2.70 9.62
CA ASP A 11 22.25 3.58 8.52
C ASP A 11 22.59 2.82 7.22
N ASP A 12 22.80 1.50 7.28
CA ASP A 12 23.06 0.67 6.09
C ASP A 12 21.79 0.36 5.30
N PHE A 13 20.62 0.30 5.95
CA PHE A 13 19.36 -0.10 5.30
C PHE A 13 18.26 0.95 5.35
N ALA A 14 18.18 1.80 6.39
CA ALA A 14 17.12 2.79 6.52
C ALA A 14 17.02 3.74 5.31
N PRO A 15 18.12 4.22 4.68
CA PRO A 15 18.06 5.04 3.47
C PRO A 15 17.44 4.34 2.25
N ARG A 16 17.23 3.01 2.31
CA ARG A 16 16.59 2.21 1.26
C ARG A 16 15.12 1.94 1.54
N LEU A 17 14.64 2.17 2.76
CA LEU A 17 13.23 2.01 3.11
C LEU A 17 12.36 3.09 2.45
N SER A 18 11.18 2.68 2.04
CA SER A 18 10.14 3.56 1.50
C SER A 18 8.77 3.13 2.03
N PHE A 19 7.82 4.05 2.04
CA PHE A 19 6.49 3.85 2.56
C PHE A 19 5.45 3.95 1.44
N PHE A 20 4.27 3.45 1.72
CA PHE A 20 3.14 3.53 0.81
C PHE A 20 1.89 3.91 1.60
N PHE A 21 1.23 4.98 1.18
CA PHE A 21 0.02 5.48 1.82
C PHE A 21 -1.14 5.61 0.85
N ASN A 22 -2.34 5.41 1.39
CA ASN A 22 -3.60 5.83 0.79
C ASN A 22 -3.79 7.35 0.91
N ALA A 23 -4.36 8.02 -0.10
CA ALA A 23 -4.92 9.37 -0.04
C ALA A 23 -6.44 9.32 -0.08
N HIS A 24 -7.07 9.46 1.09
CA HIS A 24 -8.52 9.47 1.24
C HIS A 24 -9.15 10.86 0.97
N ILE A 25 -10.49 10.89 0.91
CA ILE A 25 -11.24 12.09 0.54
C ILE A 25 -11.20 13.24 1.57
N ASP A 26 -10.79 12.99 2.81
CA ASP A 26 -10.58 14.07 3.79
C ASP A 26 -9.25 14.79 3.47
N PHE A 27 -9.38 15.88 2.74
CA PHE A 27 -8.27 16.58 2.12
C PHE A 27 -7.21 17.07 3.12
N PHE A 28 -7.64 17.67 4.24
CA PHE A 28 -6.69 18.26 5.19
C PHE A 28 -6.13 17.22 6.15
N GLU A 29 -6.93 16.23 6.55
CA GLU A 29 -6.47 15.13 7.39
C GLU A 29 -5.37 14.33 6.70
N GLU A 30 -5.51 14.07 5.41
CA GLU A 30 -4.49 13.38 4.60
C GLU A 30 -3.17 14.16 4.55
N ILE A 31 -3.24 15.47 4.30
CA ILE A 31 -2.04 16.34 4.30
C ILE A 31 -1.36 16.32 5.67
N ALA A 32 -2.14 16.45 6.75
CA ALA A 32 -1.63 16.40 8.12
C ALA A 32 -0.98 15.03 8.43
N LYS A 33 -1.59 13.92 8.00
CA LYS A 33 -1.06 12.56 8.13
C LYS A 33 0.33 12.43 7.54
N TYR A 34 0.54 12.90 6.30
CA TYR A 34 1.85 12.81 5.66
C TYR A 34 2.92 13.63 6.39
N ARG A 35 2.58 14.83 6.84
CA ARG A 35 3.49 15.71 7.60
C ARG A 35 3.85 15.10 8.95
N ALA A 36 2.87 14.57 9.68
CA ALA A 36 3.05 13.90 10.96
C ALA A 36 3.91 12.64 10.82
N ALA A 37 3.62 11.80 9.82
CA ALA A 37 4.36 10.56 9.59
C ALA A 37 5.86 10.82 9.36
N ARG A 38 6.23 11.86 8.60
CA ARG A 38 7.64 12.24 8.41
C ARG A 38 8.31 12.68 9.71
N ARG A 39 7.61 13.43 10.56
CA ARG A 39 8.11 13.87 11.88
C ARG A 39 8.36 12.68 12.80
N ILE A 40 7.39 11.76 12.87
CA ILE A 40 7.48 10.53 13.64
C ILE A 40 8.68 9.71 13.18
N TRP A 41 8.77 9.41 11.88
CA TRP A 41 9.85 8.59 11.33
C TRP A 41 11.24 9.17 11.64
N ALA A 42 11.42 10.47 11.39
CA ALA A 42 12.69 11.13 11.66
C ALA A 42 13.06 11.11 13.15
N ARG A 43 12.06 11.26 14.05
CA ARG A 43 12.25 11.18 15.49
C ARG A 43 12.69 9.78 15.91
N GLU A 44 11.95 8.75 15.53
CA GLU A 44 12.24 7.37 15.91
C GLU A 44 13.61 6.90 15.42
N LEU A 45 13.97 7.23 14.18
CA LEU A 45 15.28 6.85 13.64
C LEU A 45 16.41 7.53 14.39
N ARG A 46 16.24 8.79 14.79
CA ARG A 46 17.28 9.55 15.50
C ARG A 46 17.37 9.17 16.99
N GLU A 47 16.23 9.09 17.67
CA GLU A 47 16.16 9.01 19.13
C GLU A 47 16.10 7.57 19.63
N THR A 48 15.35 6.72 18.95
CA THR A 48 15.17 5.30 19.33
C THR A 48 16.26 4.42 18.73
N PHE A 49 16.57 4.60 17.45
CA PHE A 49 17.56 3.76 16.74
C PHE A 49 18.96 4.39 16.64
N GLY A 50 19.14 5.65 17.05
CA GLY A 50 20.44 6.31 17.06
C GLY A 50 21.07 6.53 15.68
N ALA A 51 20.27 6.55 14.61
CA ALA A 51 20.72 6.77 13.23
C ALA A 51 21.45 8.10 13.10
N LYS A 52 22.64 8.08 12.49
CA LYS A 52 23.52 9.25 12.36
C LYS A 52 23.47 9.86 10.97
N ASN A 53 23.10 9.07 9.97
CA ASN A 53 22.96 9.52 8.59
C ASN A 53 21.60 10.23 8.40
N GLN A 54 21.64 11.50 7.98
CA GLN A 54 20.43 12.28 7.70
C GLN A 54 19.51 11.61 6.65
N LYS A 55 20.06 10.82 5.73
CA LYS A 55 19.27 10.08 4.74
C LYS A 55 18.38 9.01 5.37
N SER A 56 18.77 8.47 6.52
CA SER A 56 17.97 7.49 7.28
C SER A 56 16.72 8.13 7.88
N TRP A 57 16.76 9.44 8.15
CA TRP A 57 15.63 10.20 8.70
C TRP A 57 14.61 10.60 7.64
N LEU A 58 14.91 10.41 6.35
CA LEU A 58 14.00 10.75 5.26
C LEU A 58 12.96 9.66 5.07
N MET A 59 11.70 9.97 5.34
CA MET A 59 10.57 9.12 5.00
C MET A 59 10.13 9.41 3.57
N ARG A 60 10.59 8.59 2.63
CA ARG A 60 10.16 8.64 1.23
C ARG A 60 8.93 7.78 1.05
N PHE A 61 7.88 8.30 0.44
CA PHE A 61 6.64 7.56 0.27
C PHE A 61 6.00 7.70 -1.10
N HIS A 62 5.34 6.61 -1.50
CA HIS A 62 4.37 6.56 -2.57
C HIS A 62 2.98 6.86 -2.00
N THR A 63 2.13 7.49 -2.79
CA THR A 63 0.71 7.70 -2.50
C THR A 63 -0.15 7.09 -3.58
N GLN A 64 -1.24 6.43 -3.19
CA GLN A 64 -2.32 6.04 -4.11
C GLN A 64 -3.63 6.65 -3.61
N THR A 65 -4.43 7.23 -4.51
CA THR A 65 -5.79 7.71 -4.20
C THR A 65 -6.70 6.58 -3.72
N ALA A 66 -7.80 6.88 -3.03
CA ALA A 66 -8.55 5.86 -2.31
C ALA A 66 -9.53 5.10 -3.21
N GLY A 67 -9.25 3.81 -3.46
CA GLY A 67 -10.18 2.96 -4.21
C GLY A 67 -11.55 2.85 -3.52
N VAL A 68 -11.54 2.80 -2.18
CA VAL A 68 -12.76 2.72 -1.34
C VAL A 68 -13.64 3.98 -1.39
N SER A 69 -13.10 5.13 -1.83
CA SER A 69 -13.91 6.36 -1.97
C SER A 69 -14.67 6.41 -3.31
N LEU A 70 -14.31 5.54 -4.26
CA LEU A 70 -14.85 5.53 -5.61
C LEU A 70 -16.18 4.78 -5.67
N THR A 71 -17.10 5.27 -6.50
CA THR A 71 -18.46 4.73 -6.59
C THR A 71 -18.71 4.07 -7.93
N ALA A 72 -19.43 2.94 -7.89
CA ALA A 72 -19.94 2.28 -9.10
C ALA A 72 -21.04 3.13 -9.76
N GLN A 73 -21.86 3.78 -8.95
CA GLN A 73 -22.88 4.74 -9.38
C GLN A 73 -22.21 6.05 -9.77
N GLN A 74 -22.65 6.64 -10.88
CA GLN A 74 -22.14 7.92 -11.40
C GLN A 74 -20.59 7.97 -11.43
N PRO A 75 -19.92 7.02 -12.12
CA PRO A 75 -18.48 6.81 -12.02
C PRO A 75 -17.66 8.02 -12.48
N LEU A 76 -18.20 8.92 -13.31
CA LEU A 76 -17.52 10.17 -13.68
C LEU A 76 -17.25 11.10 -12.48
N ASN A 77 -18.02 11.00 -11.40
CA ASN A 77 -17.73 11.72 -10.15
C ASN A 77 -16.38 11.31 -9.56
N ASN A 78 -15.91 10.09 -9.84
CA ASN A 78 -14.61 9.59 -9.39
C ASN A 78 -13.45 10.41 -9.98
N ILE A 79 -13.61 11.06 -11.13
CA ILE A 79 -12.60 11.97 -11.68
C ILE A 79 -12.34 13.13 -10.69
N ALA A 80 -13.40 13.72 -10.15
CA ALA A 80 -13.28 14.81 -9.19
C ALA A 80 -12.74 14.33 -7.84
N ARG A 81 -13.18 13.15 -7.35
CA ARG A 81 -12.66 12.54 -6.13
C ARG A 81 -11.15 12.30 -6.22
N THR A 82 -10.72 11.58 -7.26
CA THR A 82 -9.31 11.29 -7.52
C THR A 82 -8.50 12.58 -7.67
N ALA A 83 -9.03 13.63 -8.30
CA ALA A 83 -8.30 14.90 -8.42
C ALA A 83 -8.05 15.59 -7.07
N ILE A 84 -9.04 15.57 -6.17
CA ILE A 84 -8.91 16.13 -4.81
C ILE A 84 -7.91 15.31 -3.98
N GLU A 85 -8.03 13.98 -4.02
CA GLU A 85 -7.13 13.06 -3.31
C GLU A 85 -5.69 13.14 -3.83
N ALA A 86 -5.52 13.24 -5.15
CA ALA A 86 -4.23 13.46 -5.79
C ALA A 86 -3.59 14.77 -5.32
N LEU A 87 -4.38 15.85 -5.28
CA LEU A 87 -3.90 17.14 -4.80
C LEU A 87 -3.50 17.08 -3.32
N ALA A 88 -4.24 16.34 -2.47
CA ALA A 88 -3.85 16.11 -1.08
C ALA A 88 -2.49 15.38 -0.99
N GLY A 89 -2.28 14.35 -1.82
CA GLY A 89 -0.98 13.65 -1.91
C GLY A 89 0.17 14.58 -2.33
N VAL A 90 -0.07 15.47 -3.31
CA VAL A 90 0.92 16.45 -3.79
C VAL A 90 1.26 17.48 -2.72
N LEU A 91 0.25 18.12 -2.11
CA LEU A 91 0.46 19.09 -1.04
C LEU A 91 1.01 18.45 0.23
N GLY A 92 0.73 17.17 0.44
CA GLY A 92 1.32 16.32 1.46
C GLY A 92 2.80 16.01 1.24
N GLY A 93 3.34 16.27 0.05
CA GLY A 93 4.76 16.09 -0.28
C GLY A 93 5.14 14.66 -0.66
N THR A 94 4.28 13.95 -1.39
CA THR A 94 4.58 12.59 -1.91
C THR A 94 5.72 12.56 -2.93
N GLN A 95 6.43 11.44 -3.03
CA GLN A 95 7.53 11.26 -4.01
C GLN A 95 7.06 10.58 -5.30
N SER A 96 5.98 9.82 -5.24
CA SER A 96 5.35 9.21 -6.41
C SER A 96 3.86 9.03 -6.15
N LEU A 97 3.04 9.16 -7.19
CA LEU A 97 1.59 9.18 -7.05
C LEU A 97 0.92 8.22 -8.05
N HIS A 98 -0.02 7.42 -7.55
CA HIS A 98 -0.97 6.65 -8.34
C HIS A 98 -2.34 7.31 -8.20
N THR A 99 -2.93 7.65 -9.33
CA THR A 99 -4.30 8.16 -9.42
C THR A 99 -5.17 7.05 -9.98
N ASN A 100 -6.20 6.71 -9.23
CA ASN A 100 -7.18 5.71 -9.59
C ASN A 100 -8.01 6.15 -10.79
N SER A 101 -8.45 5.16 -11.57
CA SER A 101 -9.30 5.40 -12.72
C SER A 101 -10.77 5.53 -12.31
N HIS A 102 -11.55 6.24 -13.10
CA HIS A 102 -12.94 6.50 -12.76
C HIS A 102 -13.85 5.25 -12.80
N ASP A 103 -13.39 4.17 -13.45
CA ASP A 103 -14.04 2.87 -13.63
C ASP A 103 -13.61 1.81 -12.60
N GLU A 104 -12.75 2.15 -11.63
CA GLU A 104 -12.10 1.21 -10.71
C GLU A 104 -13.07 0.45 -9.81
N ALA A 105 -14.21 1.05 -9.45
CA ALA A 105 -15.25 0.38 -8.67
C ALA A 105 -15.96 -0.75 -9.45
N LEU A 106 -15.78 -0.82 -10.77
CA LEU A 106 -16.47 -1.76 -11.66
C LEU A 106 -15.55 -2.82 -12.25
N ALA A 107 -14.34 -2.44 -12.67
CA ALA A 107 -13.39 -3.34 -13.30
C ALA A 107 -11.95 -2.80 -13.21
N LEU A 108 -11.00 -3.62 -13.70
CA LEU A 108 -9.69 -3.11 -14.06
C LEU A 108 -9.83 -2.00 -15.12
N PRO A 109 -8.95 -0.99 -15.08
CA PRO A 109 -9.19 0.23 -15.82
C PRO A 109 -9.01 0.06 -17.32
N SER A 110 -9.88 0.70 -18.09
CA SER A 110 -9.75 0.86 -19.54
C SER A 110 -8.61 1.83 -19.90
N GLU A 111 -8.10 1.77 -21.14
CA GLU A 111 -7.04 2.70 -21.59
C GLU A 111 -7.46 4.17 -21.49
N ASP A 112 -8.73 4.48 -21.78
CA ASP A 112 -9.26 5.83 -21.70
C ASP A 112 -9.37 6.30 -20.25
N ALA A 113 -9.80 5.43 -19.33
CA ALA A 113 -9.86 5.75 -17.91
C ALA A 113 -8.46 5.98 -17.31
N VAL A 114 -7.47 5.13 -17.67
CA VAL A 114 -6.07 5.33 -17.30
C VAL A 114 -5.54 6.66 -17.85
N ARG A 115 -5.91 7.03 -19.08
CA ARG A 115 -5.48 8.30 -19.69
C ARG A 115 -6.00 9.49 -18.89
N VAL A 116 -7.28 9.47 -18.46
CA VAL A 116 -7.84 10.52 -17.60
C VAL A 116 -7.10 10.59 -16.27
N ALA A 117 -6.86 9.46 -15.63
CA ALA A 117 -6.11 9.41 -14.37
C ALA A 117 -4.69 10.02 -14.51
N LEU A 118 -3.97 9.67 -15.59
CA LEU A 118 -2.67 10.27 -15.88
C LEU A 118 -2.77 11.79 -16.14
N ARG A 119 -3.78 12.25 -16.88
CA ARG A 119 -4.01 13.67 -17.16
C ARG A 119 -4.30 14.46 -15.88
N THR A 120 -4.99 13.86 -14.91
CA THR A 120 -5.20 14.48 -13.58
C THR A 120 -3.87 14.85 -12.93
N GLN A 121 -2.88 13.96 -12.91
CA GLN A 121 -1.56 14.27 -12.36
C GLN A 121 -0.85 15.37 -13.15
N GLN A 122 -0.93 15.32 -14.48
CA GLN A 122 -0.29 16.32 -15.35
C GLN A 122 -0.89 17.71 -15.19
N ILE A 123 -2.22 17.82 -15.09
CA ILE A 123 -2.89 19.09 -14.82
C ILE A 123 -2.45 19.66 -13.47
N ILE A 124 -2.41 18.81 -12.42
CA ILE A 124 -1.92 19.24 -11.10
C ILE A 124 -0.48 19.75 -11.20
N ALA A 125 0.40 19.01 -11.85
CA ALA A 125 1.82 19.34 -11.94
C ALA A 125 2.10 20.61 -12.77
N GLU A 126 1.43 20.77 -13.92
CA GLU A 126 1.80 21.75 -14.94
C GLU A 126 0.89 22.99 -14.97
N GLU A 127 -0.36 22.89 -14.52
CA GLU A 127 -1.35 23.98 -14.69
C GLU A 127 -1.74 24.67 -13.38
N THR A 128 -1.74 23.96 -12.24
CA THR A 128 -2.27 24.52 -10.98
C THR A 128 -1.30 25.44 -10.24
N GLY A 129 0.00 25.34 -10.53
CA GLY A 129 1.06 26.10 -9.86
C GLY A 129 1.40 25.63 -8.44
N VAL A 130 0.81 24.54 -7.95
CA VAL A 130 1.06 24.02 -6.59
C VAL A 130 2.50 23.51 -6.40
N THR A 131 3.21 23.23 -7.48
CA THR A 131 4.62 22.83 -7.50
C THR A 131 5.59 24.01 -7.32
N ASN A 132 5.10 25.26 -7.39
CA ASN A 132 5.94 26.47 -7.33
C ASN A 132 6.39 26.83 -5.90
N THR A 133 5.85 26.19 -4.86
CA THR A 133 6.19 26.49 -3.46
C THR A 133 6.22 25.20 -2.66
N ILE A 134 7.28 25.01 -1.86
CA ILE A 134 7.47 23.82 -1.01
C ILE A 134 6.61 23.99 0.25
N ASP A 135 5.85 22.93 0.60
CA ASP A 135 4.93 22.90 1.75
C ASP A 135 4.09 24.19 1.86
N PRO A 136 3.28 24.54 0.84
CA PRO A 136 2.58 25.83 0.78
C PRO A 136 1.54 26.02 1.89
N LEU A 137 1.20 24.94 2.62
CA LEU A 137 0.31 24.95 3.77
C LEU A 137 1.05 25.13 5.11
N GLY A 138 2.39 25.18 5.09
CA GLY A 138 3.22 25.44 6.25
C GLY A 138 2.87 26.78 6.91
N GLY A 139 2.71 26.76 8.23
CA GLY A 139 2.27 27.91 9.02
C GLY A 139 0.75 28.14 9.04
N SER A 140 -0.04 27.35 8.32
CA SER A 140 -1.50 27.34 8.50
C SER A 140 -1.86 26.86 9.91
N TYR A 141 -2.47 27.72 10.73
CA TYR A 141 -2.85 27.37 12.11
C TYR A 141 -3.63 26.05 12.20
N PHE A 142 -4.55 25.83 11.25
CA PHE A 142 -5.36 24.62 11.21
C PHE A 142 -4.53 23.38 10.85
N VAL A 143 -3.75 23.42 9.77
CA VAL A 143 -2.99 22.26 9.30
C VAL A 143 -1.87 21.90 10.28
N GLU A 144 -1.21 22.89 10.89
CA GLU A 144 -0.20 22.65 11.91
C GLU A 144 -0.80 22.00 13.16
N SER A 145 -1.91 22.54 13.68
CA SER A 145 -2.60 21.95 14.83
C SER A 145 -3.11 20.54 14.55
N LEU A 146 -3.62 20.27 13.34
CA LEU A 146 -4.08 18.96 12.94
C LEU A 146 -2.92 17.97 12.79
N THR A 147 -1.77 18.44 12.29
CA THR A 147 -0.54 17.64 12.18
C THR A 147 -0.01 17.25 13.56
N ASP A 148 0.02 18.19 14.51
CA ASP A 148 0.42 17.91 15.89
C ASP A 148 -0.53 16.89 16.55
N ARG A 149 -1.85 17.08 16.39
CA ARG A 149 -2.84 16.16 16.95
C ARG A 149 -2.72 14.75 16.36
N MET A 150 -2.47 14.65 15.06
CA MET A 150 -2.26 13.36 14.38
C MET A 150 -1.01 12.65 14.93
N GLU A 151 0.09 13.38 15.17
CA GLU A 151 1.29 12.82 15.77
C GLU A 151 1.03 12.31 17.20
N GLU A 152 0.34 13.10 18.04
CA GLU A 152 -0.03 12.68 19.40
C GLU A 152 -0.84 11.39 19.42
N LEU A 153 -1.89 11.32 18.59
CA LEU A 153 -2.77 10.16 18.47
C LEU A 153 -2.02 8.93 17.94
N ALA A 154 -1.10 9.10 17.00
CA ALA A 154 -0.26 8.01 16.52
C ALA A 154 0.59 7.42 17.66
N TYR A 155 1.21 8.26 18.50
CA TYR A 155 1.95 7.78 19.67
C TYR A 155 1.06 7.13 20.74
N GLU A 156 -0.20 7.53 20.87
CA GLU A 156 -1.17 6.80 21.72
C GLU A 156 -1.35 5.36 21.23
N TYR A 157 -1.52 5.17 19.92
CA TYR A 157 -1.59 3.83 19.32
C TYR A 157 -0.28 3.05 19.47
N PHE A 158 0.88 3.68 19.27
CA PHE A 158 2.16 2.99 19.43
C PHE A 158 2.35 2.46 20.84
N ARG A 159 2.02 3.26 21.88
CA ARG A 159 2.07 2.79 23.28
C ARG A 159 1.17 1.59 23.53
N LYS A 160 -0.06 1.61 23.00
CA LYS A 160 -0.99 0.48 23.12
C LYS A 160 -0.46 -0.78 22.42
N ILE A 161 0.18 -0.62 21.26
CA ILE A 161 0.83 -1.72 20.54
C ILE A 161 2.03 -2.27 21.34
N ASP A 162 2.84 -1.40 21.95
CA ASP A 162 3.97 -1.80 22.78
C ASP A 162 3.50 -2.56 24.04
N GLU A 163 2.42 -2.11 24.69
CA GLU A 163 1.78 -2.81 25.82
C GLU A 163 1.26 -4.21 25.44
N LEU A 164 0.89 -4.41 24.17
CA LEU A 164 0.51 -5.72 23.63
C LEU A 164 1.71 -6.63 23.33
N GLY A 165 2.94 -6.11 23.39
CA GLY A 165 4.17 -6.85 23.06
C GLY A 165 4.72 -6.56 21.68
N GLY A 166 4.37 -5.41 21.09
CA GLY A 166 4.80 -4.98 19.75
C GLY A 166 3.87 -5.44 18.63
N MET A 167 4.11 -4.95 17.42
CA MET A 167 3.19 -5.11 16.28
C MET A 167 2.93 -6.58 15.91
N VAL A 168 3.96 -7.44 15.96
CA VAL A 168 3.82 -8.88 15.63
C VAL A 168 2.84 -9.57 16.58
N GLU A 169 2.94 -9.29 17.88
CA GLU A 169 2.06 -9.87 18.88
C GLU A 169 0.66 -9.25 18.82
N ALA A 170 0.56 -7.95 18.57
CA ALA A 170 -0.73 -7.28 18.35
C ALA A 170 -1.50 -7.90 17.16
N VAL A 171 -0.81 -8.21 16.05
CA VAL A 171 -1.41 -8.90 14.88
C VAL A 171 -1.88 -10.32 15.23
N LYS A 172 -1.09 -11.08 16.01
CA LYS A 172 -1.50 -12.42 16.47
C LYS A 172 -2.75 -12.39 17.34
N ARG A 173 -2.94 -11.33 18.12
CA ARG A 173 -4.14 -11.10 18.95
C ARG A 173 -5.32 -10.54 18.15
N GLY A 174 -5.11 -10.22 16.87
CA GLY A 174 -6.11 -9.65 15.98
C GLY A 174 -6.44 -8.19 16.32
N TYR A 175 -5.57 -7.47 17.04
CA TYR A 175 -5.88 -6.12 17.51
C TYR A 175 -6.02 -5.12 16.33
N PRO A 176 -5.04 -4.97 15.42
CA PRO A 176 -5.20 -4.07 14.27
C PRO A 176 -6.40 -4.42 13.38
N GLN A 177 -6.66 -5.71 13.18
CA GLN A 177 -7.78 -6.18 12.36
C GLN A 177 -9.13 -5.75 12.94
N ARG A 178 -9.32 -5.87 14.27
CA ARG A 178 -10.54 -5.40 14.95
C ARG A 178 -10.73 -3.90 14.81
N GLU A 179 -9.68 -3.10 15.09
CA GLU A 179 -9.81 -1.63 15.02
C GLU A 179 -10.15 -1.16 13.59
N ILE A 180 -9.59 -1.83 12.56
CA ILE A 180 -9.94 -1.57 11.16
C ILE A 180 -11.38 -1.98 10.86
N ALA A 181 -11.83 -3.15 11.35
CA ALA A 181 -13.19 -3.64 11.14
C ALA A 181 -14.24 -2.74 11.83
N ASP A 182 -13.96 -2.30 13.06
CA ASP A 182 -14.81 -1.39 13.82
C ASP A 182 -14.94 -0.04 13.09
N ALA A 183 -13.82 0.55 12.64
CA ALA A 183 -13.84 1.79 11.86
C ALA A 183 -14.59 1.65 10.53
N ALA A 184 -14.44 0.51 9.84
CA ALA A 184 -15.19 0.23 8.60
C ALA A 184 -16.69 0.08 8.87
N PHE A 185 -17.07 -0.56 9.97
CA PHE A 185 -18.46 -0.74 10.36
C PHE A 185 -19.12 0.59 10.75
N GLU A 186 -18.42 1.44 11.51
CA GLU A 186 -18.87 2.79 11.84
C GLU A 186 -19.08 3.63 10.57
N LEU A 187 -18.11 3.62 9.65
CA LEU A 187 -18.23 4.32 8.38
C LEU A 187 -19.43 3.84 7.55
N GLN A 188 -19.65 2.53 7.48
CA GLN A 188 -20.81 1.97 6.77
C GLN A 188 -22.12 2.42 7.42
N GLN A 189 -22.21 2.42 8.75
CA GLN A 189 -23.38 2.93 9.45
C GLN A 189 -23.64 4.41 9.16
N GLU A 190 -22.59 5.24 9.12
CA GLU A 190 -22.70 6.66 8.76
C GLU A 190 -23.27 6.86 7.35
N TYR A 191 -22.91 6.00 6.39
CA TYR A 191 -23.49 6.03 5.05
C TYR A 191 -24.95 5.57 5.04
N ASP A 192 -25.26 4.46 5.71
CA ASP A 192 -26.59 3.86 5.73
C ASP A 192 -27.62 4.75 6.42
N ASN A 193 -27.24 5.39 7.53
CA ASN A 193 -28.09 6.33 8.26
C ASN A 193 -28.08 7.75 7.66
N GLY A 194 -27.22 7.99 6.65
CA GLY A 194 -27.12 9.25 5.93
C GLY A 194 -26.43 10.39 6.69
N THR A 195 -25.75 10.10 7.81
CA THR A 195 -24.91 11.06 8.54
C THR A 195 -23.75 11.51 7.66
N ARG A 196 -23.11 10.56 6.96
CA ARG A 196 -22.10 10.87 5.94
C ARG A 196 -22.73 10.79 4.57
N LYS A 197 -22.50 11.84 3.76
CA LYS A 197 -23.01 11.92 2.39
C LYS A 197 -22.03 11.26 1.42
N LEU A 198 -22.58 10.45 0.52
CA LEU A 198 -21.88 9.86 -0.61
C LEU A 198 -22.66 10.20 -1.89
N VAL A 199 -22.14 11.21 -2.60
CA VAL A 199 -22.77 11.76 -3.82
C VAL A 199 -22.91 10.69 -4.89
N GLY A 200 -24.12 10.55 -5.44
CA GLY A 200 -24.49 9.54 -6.43
C GLY A 200 -24.89 8.19 -5.83
N VAL A 201 -24.79 8.02 -4.50
CA VAL A 201 -25.14 6.76 -3.80
C VAL A 201 -26.27 6.95 -2.80
N ASN A 202 -26.04 7.74 -1.73
CA ASN A 202 -27.07 8.02 -0.71
C ASN A 202 -27.60 9.45 -0.76
N SER A 203 -27.07 10.28 -1.66
CA SER A 203 -27.44 11.69 -1.85
C SER A 203 -27.19 12.10 -3.29
N TYR A 204 -28.04 12.96 -3.85
CA TYR A 204 -27.99 13.38 -5.26
C TYR A 204 -27.98 12.19 -6.22
N THR A 205 -28.94 11.28 -6.03
CA THR A 205 -29.00 9.99 -6.74
C THR A 205 -29.66 10.11 -8.12
N GLU A 206 -30.14 11.31 -8.50
CA GLU A 206 -30.75 11.52 -9.80
C GLU A 206 -29.68 11.48 -10.93
N GLY A 207 -30.00 10.79 -12.04
CA GLY A 207 -29.09 10.63 -13.19
C GLY A 207 -28.03 9.55 -13.01
N GLY A 208 -27.17 9.35 -14.02
CA GLY A 208 -26.06 8.38 -13.96
C GLY A 208 -26.26 7.06 -14.71
N GLU A 209 -27.27 6.95 -15.57
CA GLU A 209 -27.61 5.74 -16.35
C GLU A 209 -26.68 5.44 -17.54
N GLY A 210 -25.47 6.01 -17.57
CA GLY A 210 -24.52 5.75 -18.64
C GLY A 210 -23.79 4.43 -18.42
N GLU A 211 -23.93 3.48 -19.34
CA GLU A 211 -22.99 2.34 -19.41
C GLU A 211 -21.59 2.88 -19.71
N ILE A 212 -20.60 2.52 -18.87
CA ILE A 212 -19.20 2.74 -19.18
C ILE A 212 -18.59 1.46 -19.75
N GLU A 213 -17.67 1.59 -20.68
CA GLU A 213 -16.91 0.46 -21.20
C GLU A 213 -15.96 -0.05 -20.11
N ILE A 214 -16.10 -1.33 -19.75
CA ILE A 214 -15.27 -1.99 -18.74
C ILE A 214 -14.33 -2.99 -19.40
N LEU A 215 -13.11 -3.09 -18.86
CA LEU A 215 -12.15 -4.08 -19.33
C LEU A 215 -12.65 -5.49 -19.00
N ARG A 216 -12.69 -6.37 -20.01
CA ARG A 216 -12.97 -7.81 -19.84
C ARG A 216 -11.71 -8.60 -20.15
N ILE A 217 -11.29 -9.42 -19.19
CA ILE A 217 -10.13 -10.29 -19.36
C ILE A 217 -10.53 -11.53 -20.17
N ASP A 218 -9.82 -11.78 -21.25
CA ASP A 218 -10.04 -12.95 -22.12
C ASP A 218 -9.61 -14.24 -21.41
N PRO A 219 -10.52 -15.22 -21.21
CA PRO A 219 -10.18 -16.53 -20.66
C PRO A 219 -9.06 -17.28 -21.42
N ALA A 220 -8.86 -16.98 -22.71
CA ALA A 220 -7.77 -17.56 -23.48
C ALA A 220 -6.37 -17.21 -22.93
N LEU A 221 -6.26 -16.12 -22.15
CA LEU A 221 -5.01 -15.73 -21.51
C LEU A 221 -4.52 -16.76 -20.49
N GLU A 222 -5.44 -17.35 -19.73
CA GLU A 222 -5.12 -18.44 -18.79
C GLU A 222 -4.54 -19.63 -19.54
N ARG A 223 -5.21 -20.04 -20.63
CA ARG A 223 -4.74 -21.16 -21.45
C ARG A 223 -3.35 -20.93 -22.01
N LYS A 224 -3.10 -19.72 -22.54
CA LYS A 224 -1.78 -19.31 -23.03
C LYS A 224 -0.72 -19.37 -21.93
N GLN A 225 -1.06 -18.99 -20.70
CA GLN A 225 -0.14 -19.05 -19.57
C GLN A 225 0.16 -20.50 -19.17
N ILE A 226 -0.84 -21.37 -19.14
CA ILE A 226 -0.66 -22.81 -18.88
C ILE A 226 0.31 -23.42 -19.91
N ASP A 227 0.07 -23.18 -21.20
CA ASP A 227 0.89 -23.71 -22.28
C ASP A 227 2.35 -23.20 -22.17
N ARG A 228 2.54 -21.92 -21.77
CA ARG A 228 3.87 -21.34 -21.51
C ARG A 228 4.60 -22.04 -20.37
N VAL A 229 3.94 -22.25 -19.23
CA VAL A 229 4.52 -22.92 -18.06
C VAL A 229 4.86 -24.38 -18.39
N GLN A 230 3.97 -25.10 -19.06
CA GLN A 230 4.21 -26.47 -19.52
C GLN A 230 5.41 -26.53 -20.48
N GLY A 231 5.49 -25.60 -21.43
CA GLY A 231 6.62 -25.51 -22.36
C GLY A 231 7.95 -25.22 -21.66
N VAL A 232 7.98 -24.42 -20.60
CA VAL A 232 9.20 -24.21 -19.79
C VAL A 232 9.56 -25.50 -19.05
N ARG A 233 8.59 -26.13 -18.38
CA ARG A 233 8.81 -27.40 -17.65
C ARG A 233 9.34 -28.53 -18.55
N ALA A 234 8.88 -28.60 -19.79
CA ALA A 234 9.31 -29.63 -20.74
C ALA A 234 10.75 -29.44 -21.27
N ARG A 235 11.30 -28.21 -21.22
CA ARG A 235 12.61 -27.87 -21.82
C ARG A 235 13.72 -27.62 -20.81
N ARG A 236 13.38 -27.27 -19.57
CA ARG A 236 14.36 -27.01 -18.52
C ARG A 236 15.05 -28.30 -18.07
N ASP A 237 16.21 -28.15 -17.42
CA ASP A 237 16.88 -29.26 -16.75
C ASP A 237 16.14 -29.59 -15.44
N ALA A 238 15.40 -30.71 -15.45
CA ALA A 238 14.62 -31.14 -14.30
C ALA A 238 15.49 -31.48 -13.07
N ALA A 239 16.67 -32.08 -13.29
CA ALA A 239 17.56 -32.48 -12.20
C ALA A 239 18.17 -31.24 -11.52
N ALA A 240 18.54 -30.22 -12.31
CA ALA A 240 19.02 -28.95 -11.77
C ALA A 240 17.94 -28.24 -10.93
N VAL A 241 16.68 -28.25 -11.38
CA VAL A 241 15.55 -27.67 -10.63
C VAL A 241 15.33 -28.42 -9.31
N GLU A 242 15.28 -29.75 -9.34
CA GLU A 242 15.10 -30.56 -8.13
C GLU A 242 16.22 -30.32 -7.11
N ALA A 243 17.47 -30.26 -7.58
CA ALA A 243 18.62 -29.97 -6.73
C ALA A 243 18.51 -28.58 -6.07
N GLN A 244 18.19 -27.54 -6.85
CA GLN A 244 18.08 -26.17 -6.31
C GLN A 244 16.90 -25.99 -5.37
N LEU A 245 15.76 -26.65 -5.63
CA LEU A 245 14.63 -26.65 -4.70
C LEU A 245 14.96 -27.41 -3.40
N ALA A 246 15.75 -28.48 -3.45
CA ALA A 246 16.22 -29.17 -2.26
C ALA A 246 17.19 -28.31 -1.44
N GLU A 247 18.11 -27.60 -2.08
CA GLU A 247 19.00 -26.63 -1.43
C GLU A 247 18.20 -25.50 -0.78
N LEU A 248 17.18 -24.95 -1.46
CA LEU A 248 16.30 -23.95 -0.90
C LEU A 248 15.57 -24.45 0.37
N LYS A 249 15.07 -25.69 0.35
CA LYS A 249 14.43 -26.31 1.54
C LYS A 249 15.41 -26.45 2.71
N ALA A 250 16.62 -26.94 2.43
CA ALA A 250 17.65 -27.11 3.46
C ALA A 250 18.11 -25.78 4.05
N ALA A 251 18.19 -24.73 3.21
CA ALA A 251 18.48 -23.37 3.61
C ALA A 251 17.35 -22.76 4.46
N ALA A 252 16.09 -22.97 4.06
CA ALA A 252 14.91 -22.47 4.78
C ALA A 252 14.74 -23.07 6.18
N ALA A 253 15.29 -24.26 6.43
CA ALA A 253 15.30 -24.89 7.74
C ALA A 253 16.31 -24.29 8.73
N GLN A 254 17.07 -23.27 8.31
CA GLN A 254 18.07 -22.58 9.13
C GLN A 254 17.62 -21.14 9.38
N ASP A 255 17.39 -20.78 10.64
CA ASP A 255 16.79 -19.49 11.02
C ASP A 255 17.61 -18.25 10.58
N ASP A 256 18.94 -18.38 10.53
CA ASP A 256 19.87 -17.29 10.24
C ASP A 256 20.39 -17.28 8.79
N HIS A 257 19.83 -18.11 7.90
CA HIS A 257 20.29 -18.20 6.52
C HIS A 257 19.53 -17.24 5.58
N ASN A 258 20.28 -16.48 4.77
CA ASN A 258 19.67 -15.59 3.77
C ASN A 258 19.22 -16.41 2.55
N LEU A 259 17.91 -16.43 2.30
CA LEU A 259 17.31 -17.20 1.20
C LEU A 259 17.41 -16.53 -0.18
N MET A 260 17.75 -15.24 -0.26
CA MET A 260 17.79 -14.52 -1.56
C MET A 260 18.73 -15.17 -2.58
N PRO A 261 19.97 -15.57 -2.24
CA PRO A 261 20.83 -16.32 -3.17
C PRO A 261 20.17 -17.59 -3.69
N ASN A 262 19.54 -18.40 -2.82
CA ASN A 262 18.87 -19.64 -3.22
C ASN A 262 17.68 -19.37 -4.16
N LEU A 263 16.87 -18.33 -3.87
CA LEU A 263 15.77 -17.91 -4.73
C LEU A 263 16.25 -17.51 -6.13
N LEU A 264 17.41 -16.83 -6.22
CA LEU A 264 18.02 -16.49 -7.51
C LEU A 264 18.48 -17.73 -8.27
N GLU A 265 19.08 -18.71 -7.60
CA GLU A 265 19.46 -19.97 -8.27
C GLU A 265 18.24 -20.73 -8.78
N CYS A 266 17.18 -20.85 -7.97
CA CYS A 266 15.91 -21.45 -8.40
C CYS A 266 15.36 -20.75 -9.65
N ALA A 267 15.37 -19.42 -9.69
CA ALA A 267 14.92 -18.65 -10.85
C ALA A 267 15.79 -18.91 -12.10
N ARG A 268 17.12 -18.99 -11.94
CA ARG A 268 18.06 -19.26 -13.05
C ARG A 268 17.86 -20.63 -13.68
N VAL A 269 17.51 -21.64 -12.88
CA VAL A 269 17.18 -22.98 -13.41
C VAL A 269 15.72 -23.09 -13.89
N HIS A 270 14.99 -21.98 -13.92
CA HIS A 270 13.58 -21.91 -14.34
C HIS A 270 12.64 -22.77 -13.46
N ALA A 271 12.90 -22.80 -12.15
CA ALA A 271 11.87 -23.18 -11.20
C ALA A 271 10.71 -22.17 -11.31
N SER A 272 9.48 -22.68 -11.32
CA SER A 272 8.29 -21.83 -11.29
C SER A 272 8.07 -21.27 -9.88
N GLU A 273 7.37 -20.14 -9.80
CA GLU A 273 6.97 -19.54 -8.53
C GLU A 273 6.22 -20.54 -7.63
N GLY A 274 5.29 -21.31 -8.20
CA GLY A 274 4.55 -22.33 -7.45
C GLY A 274 5.45 -23.41 -6.85
N GLU A 275 6.49 -23.86 -7.56
CA GLU A 275 7.44 -24.86 -7.03
C GLU A 275 8.32 -24.29 -5.91
N ILE A 276 8.73 -23.02 -6.04
CA ILE A 276 9.48 -22.30 -5.00
C ILE A 276 8.61 -22.13 -3.74
N VAL A 277 7.36 -21.70 -3.90
CA VAL A 277 6.40 -21.54 -2.80
C VAL A 277 6.13 -22.88 -2.12
N GLU A 278 5.84 -23.94 -2.87
CA GLU A 278 5.61 -25.28 -2.34
C GLU A 278 6.83 -25.80 -1.57
N ALA A 279 8.04 -25.51 -2.07
CA ALA A 279 9.27 -25.87 -1.38
C ALA A 279 9.38 -25.19 0.00
N LEU A 280 9.11 -23.89 0.07
CA LEU A 280 9.13 -23.15 1.34
C LEU A 280 7.98 -23.55 2.28
N GLN A 281 6.79 -23.81 1.74
CA GLN A 281 5.63 -24.28 2.52
C GLN A 281 5.91 -25.63 3.21
N SER A 282 6.71 -26.51 2.60
CA SER A 282 7.08 -27.77 3.24
C SER A 282 7.93 -27.61 4.52
N VAL A 283 8.52 -26.42 4.72
CA VAL A 283 9.32 -26.08 5.91
C VAL A 283 8.52 -25.19 6.87
N PHE A 284 7.91 -24.12 6.37
CA PHE A 284 7.24 -23.11 7.20
C PHE A 284 5.75 -23.38 7.45
N GLY A 285 5.15 -24.30 6.70
CA GLY A 285 3.71 -24.50 6.69
C GLY A 285 2.96 -23.37 5.97
N THR A 286 1.66 -23.27 6.28
CA THR A 286 0.77 -22.22 5.76
C THR A 286 0.15 -21.46 6.92
N TYR A 287 -0.03 -20.15 6.74
CA TYR A 287 -0.77 -19.33 7.69
C TYR A 287 -2.26 -19.49 7.45
N THR A 288 -3.04 -19.58 8.53
CA THR A 288 -4.51 -19.51 8.51
C THR A 288 -4.94 -18.53 9.58
N GLU A 289 -5.67 -17.50 9.17
CA GLU A 289 -6.24 -16.53 10.10
C GLU A 289 -7.39 -17.16 10.88
N SER A 290 -7.47 -16.88 12.18
CA SER A 290 -8.69 -17.13 12.96
C SER A 290 -9.55 -15.87 12.88
N PRO A 291 -10.70 -15.89 12.18
CA PRO A 291 -11.52 -14.72 12.03
C PRO A 291 -11.95 -14.20 13.40
N VAL A 292 -11.75 -12.91 13.63
CA VAL A 292 -12.28 -12.23 14.79
C VAL A 292 -13.42 -11.34 14.30
N PHE A 293 -14.65 -11.70 14.67
CA PHE A 293 -15.85 -10.88 14.50
C PHE A 293 -16.39 -10.52 15.88
#